data_AF-A0A2W6DL27-F1
#
_entry.id   AF-A0A2W6DL27-F1
#
_cell.length_a   1.000
_cell.length_b   1.000
_cell.length_c   1.000
_cell.angle_alpha   90.00
_cell.angle_beta   90.00
_cell.angle_gamma   90.00
#
_symmetry.space_group_name_H-M   'P 1'
#
loop_
_entity.id
_entity.type
_entity.pdbx_description
1 polymer ?
#
loop_
_entity_poly.entity_id
_entity_poly.type
_entity_poly.pdbx_seq_one_letter_code
_entity_poly.pdbx_strand_id
1 'polypeptide(L)'
;LLDAELMPWSAKAEQLLREQYAAVGAAARSALPVAVAVLEQAAAAGLDVGDLLARTRSRSVNADSFAAAYRRYCWPTDGLSGVRLAPFQVLASEGATHHARPHAWHLELADRLVAADPEIVAPTRRLAVDTTDPASVAAGTQWWEQLTGAGGEGMVVKPAANLVRGRKGLVQPGLKVRGREYLRIIYGPDYTEPTNLERLRQRRLGHKRSLALREYALGLEALDRVARGEPLWRVHECVFAVLALESEPVDPRL
;
A
#
# COMPACT_ATOMS: atom_id res chain seq x y z
N LEU A 1 21.33 -1.20 -9.21
CA LEU A 1 20.40 -0.63 -8.21
C LEU A 1 18.99 -1.14 -8.49
N LEU A 2 18.33 -1.72 -7.48
CA LEU A 2 16.97 -2.25 -7.57
C LEU A 2 16.03 -1.45 -6.67
N ASP A 3 14.79 -1.30 -7.11
CA ASP A 3 13.66 -0.86 -6.29
C ASP A 3 12.77 -2.07 -5.99
N ALA A 4 12.42 -2.26 -4.72
CA ALA A 4 11.84 -3.50 -4.24
C ALA A 4 11.05 -3.33 -2.94
N GLU A 5 10.09 -4.22 -2.72
CA GLU A 5 9.39 -4.34 -1.43
C GLU A 5 10.05 -5.44 -0.58
N LEU A 6 10.21 -5.19 0.72
CA LEU A 6 10.74 -6.16 1.68
C LEU A 6 9.64 -6.61 2.65
N MET A 7 9.41 -7.92 2.70
CA MET A 7 8.35 -8.57 3.49
C MET A 7 8.96 -9.55 4.51
N PRO A 8 8.29 -9.85 5.64
CA PRO A 8 7.00 -9.30 6.06
C PRO A 8 7.06 -7.86 6.55
N TRP A 9 5.90 -7.22 6.67
CA TRP A 9 5.80 -5.93 7.33
C TRP A 9 6.27 -6.00 8.79
N SER A 10 6.00 -7.11 9.48
CA SER A 10 6.43 -7.36 10.86
C SER A 10 7.94 -7.32 11.06
N ALA A 11 8.75 -7.63 10.03
CA ALA A 11 10.21 -7.57 10.14
C ALA A 11 10.76 -6.14 10.30
N LYS A 12 9.99 -5.12 9.88
CA LYS A 12 10.40 -3.70 9.92
C LYS A 12 9.57 -2.84 10.88
N ALA A 13 8.40 -3.33 11.32
CA ALA A 13 7.40 -2.50 11.99
C ALA A 13 6.78 -3.16 13.23
N GLU A 14 7.51 -4.05 13.93
CA GLU A 14 6.98 -4.77 15.09
C GLU A 14 6.44 -3.84 16.18
N GLN A 15 7.18 -2.78 16.53
CA GLN A 15 6.75 -1.85 17.57
C GLN A 15 5.43 -1.16 17.20
N LEU A 16 5.33 -0.66 15.96
CA LEU A 16 4.11 -0.05 15.44
C LEU A 16 2.92 -1.04 15.47
N LEU A 17 3.15 -2.28 15.04
CA LEU A 17 2.16 -3.36 15.10
C LEU A 17 1.68 -3.62 16.52
N ARG A 18 2.61 -3.69 17.49
CA ARG A 18 2.29 -3.97 18.89
C ARG A 18 1.54 -2.82 19.56
N GLU A 19 2.05 -1.60 19.41
CA GLU A 19 1.58 -0.43 20.15
C GLU A 19 0.32 0.21 19.54
N GLN A 20 0.14 0.15 18.22
CA GLN A 20 -0.98 0.81 17.55
C GLN A 20 -2.02 -0.19 17.05
N TYR A 21 -1.62 -1.21 16.29
CA TYR A 21 -2.57 -2.11 15.63
C TYR A 21 -3.10 -3.19 16.57
N ALA A 22 -2.23 -3.89 17.29
CA ALA A 22 -2.60 -4.94 18.22
C ALA A 22 -3.35 -4.39 19.42
N ALA A 23 -2.95 -3.22 19.94
CA ALA A 23 -3.62 -2.53 21.04
C ALA A 23 -5.10 -2.21 20.72
N VAL A 24 -5.39 -1.65 19.55
CA VAL A 24 -6.77 -1.36 19.11
C VAL A 24 -7.60 -2.65 19.04
N GLY A 25 -7.04 -3.71 18.43
CA GLY A 25 -7.73 -4.99 18.34
C GLY A 25 -7.98 -5.64 19.70
N ALA A 26 -7.01 -5.56 20.62
CA ALA A 26 -7.14 -6.13 21.96
C ALA A 26 -8.21 -5.40 22.77
N ALA A 27 -8.19 -4.07 22.80
CA ALA A 27 -9.18 -3.26 23.52
C ALA A 27 -10.60 -3.47 22.98
N ALA A 28 -10.76 -3.56 21.66
CA ALA A 28 -12.06 -3.79 21.04
C ALA A 28 -12.61 -5.18 21.40
N ARG A 29 -11.79 -6.23 21.31
CA ARG A 29 -12.21 -7.60 21.63
C ARG A 29 -12.47 -7.83 23.12
N SER A 30 -11.87 -7.05 24.02
CA SER A 30 -12.17 -7.15 25.45
C SER A 30 -13.47 -6.45 25.84
N ALA A 31 -13.78 -5.30 25.20
CA ALA A 31 -14.90 -4.45 25.61
C ALA A 31 -16.21 -4.73 24.84
N LEU A 32 -16.13 -4.93 23.52
CA LEU A 32 -17.32 -4.97 22.66
C LEU A 32 -18.21 -6.20 22.92
N PRO A 33 -17.69 -7.43 23.11
CA PRO A 33 -18.55 -8.58 23.42
C PRO A 33 -19.36 -8.40 24.71
N VAL A 34 -18.74 -7.82 25.75
CA VAL A 34 -19.41 -7.54 27.02
C VAL A 34 -20.49 -6.47 26.84
N ALA A 35 -20.19 -5.40 26.11
CA ALA A 35 -21.16 -4.35 25.80
C ALA A 35 -22.36 -4.89 24.99
N VAL A 36 -22.11 -5.76 24.01
CA VAL A 36 -23.16 -6.44 23.24
C VAL A 36 -24.06 -7.26 24.17
N ALA A 37 -23.48 -8.08 25.05
CA ALA A 37 -24.25 -8.93 25.97
C ALA A 37 -25.15 -8.12 26.92
N VAL A 38 -24.66 -7.00 27.44
CA VAL A 38 -25.45 -6.10 28.31
C VAL A 38 -26.60 -5.45 27.52
N LEU A 39 -26.33 -5.01 26.29
CA LEU A 39 -27.35 -4.40 25.43
C LEU A 39 -28.41 -5.42 24.99
N GLU A 40 -28.04 -6.68 24.80
CA GLU A 40 -28.98 -7.78 24.55
C GLU A 40 -29.91 -8.02 25.73
N GLN A 41 -29.38 -8.03 26.96
CA GLN A 41 -30.18 -8.14 28.18
C GLN A 41 -31.13 -6.96 28.35
N ALA A 42 -30.66 -5.74 28.11
CA ALA A 42 -31.49 -4.54 28.17
C ALA A 42 -32.63 -4.58 27.14
N ALA A 43 -32.35 -5.00 25.90
CA ALA A 43 -33.38 -5.17 24.87
C ALA A 43 -34.40 -6.24 25.26
N ALA A 44 -33.95 -7.37 25.82
CA ALA A 44 -34.83 -8.44 26.30
C ALA A 44 -35.72 -8.00 27.48
N ALA A 45 -35.24 -7.04 28.29
CA ALA A 45 -36.03 -6.40 29.35
C ALA A 45 -37.00 -5.32 28.85
N GLY A 46 -37.09 -5.09 27.53
CA GLY A 46 -38.01 -4.13 26.92
C GLY A 46 -37.51 -2.70 26.86
N LEU A 47 -36.21 -2.45 27.11
CA LEU A 47 -35.62 -1.13 26.96
C LEU A 47 -35.34 -0.82 25.48
N ASP A 48 -35.58 0.42 25.06
CA ASP A 48 -35.30 0.87 23.70
C ASP A 48 -33.81 1.12 23.47
N VAL A 49 -33.09 0.04 23.15
CA VAL A 49 -31.64 0.05 22.90
C VAL A 49 -31.26 -0.58 21.55
N GLY A 50 -32.23 -0.79 20.65
CA GLY A 50 -32.05 -1.54 19.40
C GLY A 50 -30.94 -0.98 18.51
N ASP A 51 -30.97 0.32 18.25
CA ASP A 51 -29.97 1.01 17.42
C ASP A 51 -28.57 0.95 18.05
N LEU A 52 -28.48 1.10 19.38
CA LEU A 52 -27.24 1.02 20.12
C LEU A 52 -26.65 -0.39 20.07
N LEU A 53 -27.49 -1.41 20.21
CA LEU A 53 -27.10 -2.82 20.08
C LEU A 53 -26.60 -3.13 18.67
N ALA A 54 -27.34 -2.72 17.63
CA ALA A 54 -26.96 -2.93 16.23
C ALA A 54 -25.59 -2.30 15.91
N ARG A 55 -25.39 -1.05 16.32
CA ARG A 55 -24.11 -0.34 16.16
C ARG A 55 -22.97 -1.04 16.90
N THR A 56 -23.20 -1.50 18.12
CA THR A 56 -22.16 -2.15 18.93
C THR A 56 -21.78 -3.51 18.36
N ARG A 57 -22.73 -4.29 17.85
CA ARG A 57 -22.47 -5.53 17.11
C ARG A 57 -21.64 -5.27 15.85
N SER A 58 -21.97 -4.24 15.06
CA SER A 58 -21.19 -3.88 13.85
C SER A 58 -19.73 -3.56 14.19
N ARG A 59 -19.50 -2.76 15.24
CA ARG A 59 -18.14 -2.43 15.72
C ARG A 59 -17.35 -3.68 16.13
N SER A 60 -18.00 -4.67 16.74
CA SER A 60 -17.34 -5.92 17.11
C SER A 60 -16.84 -6.66 15.87
N VAL A 61 -17.68 -6.81 14.85
CA VAL A 61 -17.32 -7.46 13.58
C VAL A 61 -16.22 -6.70 12.84
N ASN A 62 -16.29 -5.37 12.84
CA ASN A 62 -15.29 -4.49 12.23
C ASN A 62 -13.92 -4.61 12.90
N ALA A 63 -13.88 -4.72 14.22
CA ALA A 63 -12.63 -4.91 14.98
C ALA A 63 -11.96 -6.24 14.66
N ASP A 64 -12.73 -7.31 14.50
CA ASP A 64 -12.20 -8.61 14.09
C ASP A 64 -11.69 -8.58 12.65
N SER A 65 -12.42 -7.93 11.74
CA SER A 65 -12.00 -7.73 10.35
C SER A 65 -10.71 -6.92 10.25
N PHE A 66 -10.58 -5.85 11.05
CA PHE A 66 -9.35 -5.05 11.16
C PHE A 66 -8.17 -5.90 11.65
N ALA A 67 -8.37 -6.70 12.70
CA ALA A 67 -7.33 -7.56 13.22
C ALA A 67 -6.95 -8.68 12.25
N ALA A 68 -7.92 -9.21 11.50
CA ALA A 68 -7.65 -10.17 10.43
C ALA A 68 -6.86 -9.54 9.28
N ALA A 69 -7.09 -8.27 8.95
CA ALA A 69 -6.41 -7.58 7.86
C ALA A 69 -4.90 -7.43 8.13
N TYR A 70 -4.48 -6.82 9.25
CA TYR A 70 -3.04 -6.59 9.48
C TYR A 70 -2.26 -7.89 9.72
N ARG A 71 -2.88 -8.91 10.31
CA ARG A 71 -2.23 -10.21 10.59
C ARG A 71 -1.77 -10.93 9.32
N ARG A 72 -2.40 -10.68 8.15
CA ARG A 72 -1.98 -11.27 6.87
C ARG A 72 -0.57 -10.84 6.42
N TYR A 73 -0.08 -9.72 6.94
CA TYR A 73 1.23 -9.16 6.59
C TYR A 73 2.29 -9.41 7.68
N CYS A 74 1.98 -10.27 8.64
CA CYS A 74 2.82 -10.58 9.79
C CYS A 74 3.13 -12.08 9.84
N TRP A 75 4.41 -12.43 9.86
CA TRP A 75 4.87 -13.78 10.18
C TRP A 75 6.24 -13.71 10.88
N PRO A 76 6.60 -14.72 11.68
CA PRO A 76 7.90 -14.75 12.35
C PRO A 76 9.05 -14.89 11.34
N THR A 77 10.19 -14.31 11.68
CA THR A 77 11.45 -14.42 10.94
C THR A 77 12.57 -14.78 11.91
N ASP A 78 13.55 -15.55 11.45
CA ASP A 78 14.79 -15.84 12.19
C ASP A 78 15.99 -15.39 11.35
N GLY A 79 16.63 -14.30 11.76
CA GLY A 79 17.57 -13.59 10.88
C GLY A 79 16.91 -13.22 9.54
N LEU A 80 17.46 -13.73 8.43
CA LEU A 80 16.90 -13.55 7.09
C LEU A 80 15.90 -14.64 6.70
N SER A 81 15.81 -15.74 7.45
CA SER A 81 14.85 -16.79 7.17
C SER A 81 13.43 -16.26 7.36
N GLY A 82 12.58 -16.45 6.33
CA GLY A 82 11.23 -15.90 6.27
C GLY A 82 11.15 -14.48 5.71
N VAL A 83 12.27 -13.77 5.53
CA VAL A 83 12.29 -12.47 4.84
C VAL A 83 12.26 -12.70 3.33
N ARG A 84 11.44 -11.91 2.62
CA ARG A 84 11.30 -11.99 1.17
C ARG A 84 11.43 -10.62 0.52
N LEU A 85 12.05 -10.57 -0.65
CA LEU A 85 12.24 -9.37 -1.44
C LEU A 85 11.43 -9.47 -2.74
N ALA A 86 10.63 -8.46 -3.09
CA ALA A 86 9.92 -8.38 -4.36
C ALA A 86 10.43 -7.18 -5.19
N PRO A 87 11.45 -7.37 -6.06
CA PRO A 87 11.91 -6.34 -6.97
C PRO A 87 10.84 -6.01 -8.01
N PHE A 88 10.64 -4.72 -8.27
CA PHE A 88 9.68 -4.25 -9.28
C PHE A 88 10.27 -3.22 -10.25
N GLN A 89 11.46 -2.67 -9.98
CA GLN A 89 12.23 -1.92 -10.95
C GLN A 89 13.74 -2.17 -10.83
N VAL A 90 14.39 -2.18 -11.99
CA VAL A 90 15.84 -2.03 -12.10
C VAL A 90 16.09 -0.56 -12.38
N LEU A 91 16.61 0.19 -11.42
CA LEU A 91 16.73 1.64 -11.52
C LEU A 91 17.94 2.05 -12.36
N ALA A 92 19.10 1.46 -12.07
CA ALA A 92 20.37 1.78 -12.70
C ALA A 92 21.34 0.60 -12.68
N SER A 93 22.27 0.60 -13.62
CA SER A 93 23.48 -0.24 -13.70
C SER A 93 24.68 0.66 -13.99
N GLU A 94 25.87 0.06 -14.10
CA GLU A 94 27.08 0.80 -14.49
C GLU A 94 26.83 1.65 -15.74
N GLY A 95 27.09 2.95 -15.65
CA GLY A 95 26.95 3.92 -16.75
C GLY A 95 25.53 4.18 -17.28
N ALA A 96 24.47 3.61 -16.69
CA ALA A 96 23.12 3.68 -17.28
C ALA A 96 21.98 3.66 -16.26
N THR A 97 20.93 4.45 -16.54
CA THR A 97 19.62 4.37 -15.89
C THR A 97 18.59 3.70 -16.80
N HIS A 98 17.56 3.09 -16.22
CA HIS A 98 16.60 2.29 -16.99
C HIS A 98 15.16 2.81 -16.94
N HIS A 99 14.95 4.06 -16.51
CA HIS A 99 13.60 4.65 -16.41
C HIS A 99 12.87 4.79 -17.77
N ALA A 100 13.61 4.73 -18.89
CA ALA A 100 13.07 4.71 -20.26
C ALA A 100 12.69 3.30 -20.75
N ARG A 101 13.00 2.24 -19.99
CA ARG A 101 12.58 0.88 -20.30
C ARG A 101 11.14 0.67 -19.82
N PRO A 102 10.31 -0.06 -20.59
CA PRO A 102 8.93 -0.33 -20.20
C PRO A 102 8.88 -1.22 -18.95
N HIS A 103 7.79 -1.15 -18.17
CA HIS A 103 7.66 -1.96 -16.95
C HIS A 103 7.79 -3.47 -17.21
N ALA A 104 7.31 -3.96 -18.35
CA ALA A 104 7.45 -5.37 -18.72
C ALA A 104 8.91 -5.83 -18.68
N TRP A 105 9.84 -5.03 -19.22
CA TRP A 105 11.27 -5.34 -19.21
C TRP A 105 11.84 -5.44 -17.79
N HIS A 106 11.48 -4.51 -16.89
CA HIS A 106 11.92 -4.57 -15.49
C HIS A 106 11.40 -5.81 -14.78
N LEU A 107 10.17 -6.19 -15.09
CA LEU A 107 9.45 -7.27 -14.46
C LEU A 107 9.93 -8.64 -14.95
N GLU A 108 10.33 -8.76 -16.22
CA GLU A 108 11.03 -9.93 -16.76
C GLU A 108 12.40 -10.15 -16.08
N LEU A 109 13.13 -9.07 -15.77
CA LEU A 109 14.37 -9.17 -15.00
C LEU A 109 14.11 -9.61 -13.55
N ALA A 110 13.04 -9.13 -12.92
CA ALA A 110 12.62 -9.62 -11.61
C ALA A 110 12.26 -11.11 -11.65
N ASP A 111 11.58 -11.58 -12.71
CA ASP A 111 11.23 -13.00 -12.87
C ASP A 111 12.48 -13.89 -13.01
N ARG A 112 13.54 -13.38 -13.63
CA ARG A 112 14.84 -14.09 -13.66
C ARG A 112 15.48 -14.20 -12.28
N LEU A 113 15.33 -13.18 -11.43
CA LEU A 113 15.81 -13.23 -10.04
C LEU A 113 14.99 -14.24 -9.22
N VAL A 114 13.67 -14.27 -9.41
CA VAL A 114 12.79 -15.28 -8.79
C VAL A 114 13.17 -16.69 -9.22
N ALA A 115 13.48 -16.90 -10.51
CA ALA A 115 13.90 -18.22 -11.00
C ALA A 115 15.25 -18.66 -10.43
N ALA A 116 16.15 -17.72 -10.14
CA ALA A 116 17.45 -18.01 -9.55
C ALA A 116 17.38 -18.32 -8.05
N ASP A 117 16.52 -17.63 -7.31
CA ASP A 117 16.30 -17.85 -5.87
C ASP A 117 14.84 -17.56 -5.48
N PRO A 118 13.94 -18.54 -5.62
CA PRO A 118 12.53 -18.38 -5.30
C PRO A 118 12.26 -18.38 -3.80
N GLU A 119 13.22 -18.72 -2.95
CA GLU A 119 13.05 -18.66 -1.49
C GLU A 119 13.12 -17.19 -1.03
N ILE A 120 14.18 -16.49 -1.44
CA ILE A 120 14.41 -15.09 -1.07
C ILE A 120 13.59 -14.13 -1.92
N VAL A 121 13.48 -14.38 -3.24
CA VAL A 121 12.87 -13.43 -4.18
C VAL A 121 11.42 -13.81 -4.48
N ALA A 122 10.50 -12.91 -4.13
CA ALA A 122 9.07 -13.08 -4.34
C ALA A 122 8.63 -12.60 -5.74
N PRO A 123 7.72 -13.32 -6.42
CA PRO A 123 7.17 -12.89 -7.68
C PRO A 123 6.24 -11.68 -7.50
N THR A 124 6.30 -10.74 -8.43
CA THR A 124 5.34 -9.64 -8.51
C THR A 124 4.22 -10.03 -9.47
N ARG A 125 3.04 -10.39 -8.94
CA ARG A 125 1.85 -10.62 -9.76
C ARG A 125 1.50 -9.35 -10.53
N ARG A 126 1.16 -9.49 -11.81
CA ARG A 126 0.94 -8.37 -12.75
C ARG A 126 -0.14 -8.72 -13.77
N LEU A 127 -0.78 -7.69 -14.31
CA LEU A 127 -1.71 -7.80 -15.44
C LEU A 127 -1.58 -6.53 -16.29
N ALA A 128 -1.43 -6.69 -17.61
CA ALA A 128 -1.48 -5.58 -18.54
C ALA A 128 -2.95 -5.23 -18.82
N VAL A 129 -3.28 -3.93 -18.80
CA VAL A 129 -4.64 -3.43 -19.03
C VAL A 129 -4.57 -2.36 -20.10
N ASP A 130 -5.34 -2.55 -21.17
CA ASP A 130 -5.62 -1.50 -22.15
C ASP A 130 -6.80 -0.67 -21.66
N THR A 131 -6.55 0.58 -21.27
CA THR A 131 -7.57 1.47 -20.73
C THR A 131 -8.56 1.97 -21.79
N THR A 132 -8.34 1.67 -23.07
CA THR A 132 -9.23 2.01 -24.18
C THR A 132 -10.16 0.86 -24.57
N ASP A 133 -9.88 -0.36 -24.09
CA ASP A 133 -10.73 -1.54 -24.26
C ASP A 133 -11.55 -1.81 -23.00
N PRO A 134 -12.89 -1.65 -23.03
CA PRO A 134 -13.77 -1.96 -21.90
C PRO A 134 -13.63 -3.40 -21.38
N ALA A 135 -13.36 -4.38 -22.24
CA ALA A 135 -13.19 -5.78 -21.82
C ALA A 135 -11.89 -5.96 -21.02
N SER A 136 -10.80 -5.35 -21.47
CA SER A 136 -9.53 -5.31 -20.72
C SER A 136 -9.67 -4.63 -19.36
N VAL A 137 -10.40 -3.51 -19.28
CA VAL A 137 -10.69 -2.82 -18.00
C VAL A 137 -11.52 -3.70 -17.05
N ALA A 138 -12.51 -4.41 -17.57
CA ALA A 138 -13.31 -5.34 -16.77
C ALA A 138 -12.44 -6.49 -16.23
N ALA A 139 -11.58 -7.08 -17.06
CA ALA A 139 -10.63 -8.11 -16.64
C ALA A 139 -9.65 -7.60 -15.56
N GLY A 140 -9.14 -6.37 -15.72
CA GLY A 140 -8.30 -5.70 -14.72
C GLY A 140 -9.00 -5.50 -13.38
N THR A 141 -10.27 -5.11 -13.41
CA THR A 141 -11.10 -4.93 -12.22
C THR A 141 -11.33 -6.26 -11.50
N GLN A 142 -11.74 -7.30 -12.24
CA GLN A 142 -11.97 -8.63 -11.69
C GLN A 142 -10.70 -9.23 -11.07
N TRP A 143 -9.55 -9.07 -11.73
CA TRP A 143 -8.27 -9.53 -11.20
C TRP A 143 -7.93 -8.85 -9.86
N TRP A 144 -8.18 -7.54 -9.75
CA TRP A 144 -7.97 -6.78 -8.52
C TRP A 144 -8.93 -7.22 -7.40
N GLU A 145 -10.20 -7.46 -7.71
CA GLU A 145 -11.20 -7.96 -6.75
C GLU A 145 -10.79 -9.34 -6.21
N GLN A 146 -10.32 -10.24 -7.08
CA GLN A 146 -9.84 -11.56 -6.68
C GLN A 146 -8.58 -11.47 -5.81
N LEU A 147 -7.60 -10.64 -6.21
CA LEU A 147 -6.36 -10.42 -5.46
C LEU A 147 -6.65 -9.90 -4.05
N THR A 148 -7.49 -8.88 -3.94
CA THR A 148 -7.83 -8.24 -2.66
C THR A 148 -8.76 -9.10 -1.81
N GLY A 149 -9.70 -9.83 -2.43
CA GLY A 149 -10.54 -10.83 -1.76
C GLY A 149 -9.72 -11.98 -1.14
N ALA A 150 -8.61 -12.36 -1.77
CA ALA A 150 -7.66 -13.33 -1.22
C ALA A 150 -6.74 -12.74 -0.13
N GLY A 151 -6.80 -11.44 0.16
CA GLY A 151 -6.00 -10.78 1.19
C GLY A 151 -4.82 -9.96 0.70
N GLY A 152 -4.67 -9.77 -0.60
CA GLY A 152 -3.71 -8.80 -1.14
C GLY A 152 -4.05 -7.38 -0.70
N GLU A 153 -3.03 -6.54 -0.51
CA GLU A 153 -3.23 -5.12 -0.18
C GLU A 153 -4.04 -4.39 -1.27
N GLY A 154 -3.76 -4.71 -2.54
CA GLY A 154 -4.26 -3.98 -3.69
C GLY A 154 -3.26 -4.04 -4.83
N MET A 155 -3.24 -2.99 -5.66
CA MET A 155 -2.33 -2.87 -6.80
C MET A 155 -1.73 -1.47 -6.92
N VAL A 156 -0.64 -1.39 -7.68
CA VAL A 156 -0.09 -0.13 -8.17
C VAL A 156 -0.26 -0.11 -9.68
N VAL A 157 -1.07 0.83 -10.19
CA VAL A 157 -1.29 1.03 -11.63
C VAL A 157 -0.22 1.97 -12.16
N LYS A 158 0.53 1.53 -13.17
CA LYS A 158 1.65 2.29 -13.73
C LYS A 158 1.53 2.42 -15.26
N PRO A 159 1.98 3.53 -15.88
CA PRO A 159 2.05 3.63 -17.34
C PRO A 159 2.97 2.55 -17.92
N ALA A 160 2.53 1.76 -18.89
CA ALA A 160 3.31 0.61 -19.40
C ALA A 160 4.73 0.98 -19.87
N ALA A 161 4.90 2.17 -20.44
CA ALA A 161 6.17 2.71 -20.91
C ALA A 161 7.10 3.25 -19.79
N ASN A 162 6.72 3.14 -18.52
CA ASN A 162 7.43 3.68 -17.35
C ASN A 162 7.44 5.23 -17.34
N LEU A 163 8.56 5.88 -17.67
CA LEU A 163 8.63 7.34 -17.71
C LEU A 163 7.79 7.92 -18.86
N VAL A 164 6.65 8.53 -18.52
CA VAL A 164 5.73 9.14 -19.50
C VAL A 164 5.52 10.63 -19.22
N ARG A 165 5.58 11.44 -20.28
CA ARG A 165 5.16 12.85 -20.27
C ARG A 165 3.88 13.00 -21.10
N GLY A 166 2.85 13.58 -20.51
CA GLY A 166 1.62 13.96 -21.18
C GLY A 166 1.57 15.46 -21.50
N ARG A 167 0.42 15.95 -21.97
CA ARG A 167 0.21 17.37 -22.33
C ARG A 167 0.48 18.34 -21.17
N LYS A 168 0.33 17.90 -19.93
CA LYS A 168 0.51 18.70 -18.70
C LYS A 168 1.83 18.42 -17.99
N GLY A 169 2.81 17.81 -18.68
CA GLY A 169 4.10 17.43 -18.10
C GLY A 169 4.12 15.98 -17.63
N LEU A 170 4.86 15.72 -16.56
CA LEU A 170 5.14 14.37 -16.05
C LEU A 170 3.84 13.68 -15.57
N VAL A 171 3.63 12.45 -16.02
CA VAL A 171 2.52 11.61 -15.56
C VAL A 171 2.91 10.93 -14.24
N GLN A 172 1.93 10.66 -13.39
CA GLN A 172 2.17 9.92 -12.13
C GLN A 172 2.82 8.56 -12.43
N PRO A 173 3.97 8.23 -11.81
CA PRO A 173 4.69 6.99 -12.10
C PRO A 173 3.97 5.75 -11.55
N GLY A 174 3.07 5.93 -10.59
CA GLY A 174 2.24 4.86 -10.05
C GLY A 174 1.06 5.41 -9.26
N LEU A 175 -0.09 4.75 -9.40
CA LEU A 175 -1.29 5.05 -8.62
C LEU A 175 -1.65 3.82 -7.77
N LYS A 176 -1.64 4.00 -6.44
CA LYS A 176 -2.04 2.96 -5.50
C LYS A 176 -3.57 2.81 -5.47
N VAL A 177 -4.05 1.58 -5.61
CA VAL A 177 -5.47 1.21 -5.52
C VAL A 177 -5.59 0.06 -4.53
N ARG A 178 -5.92 0.41 -3.28
CA ARG A 178 -5.92 -0.50 -2.13
C ARG A 178 -7.28 -1.14 -1.92
N GLY A 179 -7.28 -2.42 -1.57
CA GLY A 179 -8.46 -3.24 -1.30
C GLY A 179 -9.22 -2.79 -0.06
N ARG A 180 -10.52 -3.10 -0.05
CA ARG A 180 -11.44 -2.72 1.04
C ARG A 180 -10.94 -3.20 2.41
N GLU A 181 -10.63 -4.48 2.56
CA GLU A 181 -10.23 -5.00 3.88
C GLU A 181 -8.87 -4.45 4.34
N TYR A 182 -7.92 -4.24 3.43
CA TYR A 182 -6.65 -3.59 3.76
C TYR A 182 -6.85 -2.16 4.27
N LEU A 183 -7.78 -1.41 3.70
CA LEU A 183 -8.02 -0.02 4.09
C LEU A 183 -8.53 0.14 5.53
N ARG A 184 -8.95 -0.93 6.22
CA ARG A 184 -9.19 -0.90 7.67
C ARG A 184 -7.92 -0.55 8.46
N ILE A 185 -6.76 -1.00 7.99
CA ILE A 185 -5.44 -0.71 8.58
C ILE A 185 -5.14 0.79 8.49
N ILE A 186 -5.69 1.48 7.48
CA ILE A 186 -5.38 2.88 7.17
C ILE A 186 -6.42 3.85 7.73
N TYR A 187 -7.71 3.53 7.61
CA TYR A 187 -8.81 4.41 8.03
C TYR A 187 -9.46 3.99 9.36
N GLY A 188 -9.01 2.88 9.94
CA GLY A 188 -9.57 2.29 11.16
C GLY A 188 -10.66 1.24 10.90
N PRO A 189 -11.04 0.49 11.94
CA PRO A 189 -11.96 -0.66 11.82
C PRO A 189 -13.33 -0.28 11.26
N ASP A 190 -13.87 0.86 11.68
CA ASP A 190 -15.25 1.29 11.38
C ASP A 190 -15.35 2.16 10.12
N TYR A 191 -14.30 2.25 9.30
CA TYR A 191 -14.30 3.17 8.15
C TYR A 191 -15.34 2.82 7.08
N THR A 192 -15.78 1.57 7.04
CA THR A 192 -16.80 1.07 6.11
C THR A 192 -18.23 1.45 6.52
N GLU A 193 -18.42 1.96 7.75
CA GLU A 193 -19.73 2.45 8.19
C GLU A 193 -20.19 3.61 7.28
N PRO A 194 -21.46 3.67 6.85
CA PRO A 194 -21.91 4.63 5.84
C PRO A 194 -21.56 6.09 6.15
N THR A 195 -21.77 6.51 7.40
CA THR A 195 -21.48 7.86 7.89
C THR A 195 -19.98 8.18 7.87
N ASN A 196 -19.13 7.21 8.19
CA ASN A 196 -17.68 7.36 8.10
C ASN A 196 -17.22 7.40 6.65
N LEU A 197 -17.73 6.49 5.81
CA LEU A 197 -17.33 6.38 4.42
C LEU A 197 -17.70 7.63 3.61
N GLU A 198 -18.90 8.18 3.83
CA GLU A 198 -19.34 9.41 3.17
C GLU A 198 -18.40 10.60 3.49
N ARG A 199 -18.06 10.79 4.76
CA ARG A 199 -17.09 11.80 5.19
C ARG A 199 -15.71 11.56 4.59
N LEU A 200 -15.28 10.30 4.50
CA LEU A 200 -13.98 9.92 3.94
C LEU A 200 -13.92 10.02 2.41
N ARG A 201 -15.02 10.17 1.68
CA ARG A 201 -14.96 10.40 0.22
C ARG A 201 -14.46 11.80 -0.13
N GLN A 202 -14.64 12.77 0.77
CA GLN A 202 -14.22 14.16 0.55
C GLN A 202 -12.72 14.32 0.82
N ARG A 203 -11.88 14.08 -0.19
CA ARG A 203 -10.41 14.11 -0.02
C ARG A 203 -9.69 14.91 -1.09
N ARG A 204 -8.62 15.58 -0.68
CA ARG A 204 -7.80 16.43 -1.55
C ARG A 204 -6.50 15.72 -1.88
N LEU A 205 -6.38 15.25 -3.13
CA LEU A 205 -5.20 14.52 -3.61
C LEU A 205 -4.13 15.42 -4.25
N GLY A 206 -4.45 16.69 -4.51
CA GLY A 206 -3.60 17.59 -5.30
C GLY A 206 -2.20 17.76 -4.73
N HIS A 207 -2.10 18.02 -3.41
CA HIS A 207 -0.81 18.23 -2.75
C HIS A 207 0.07 16.97 -2.78
N LYS A 208 -0.47 15.79 -2.42
CA LYS A 208 0.28 14.51 -2.49
C LYS A 208 0.72 14.17 -3.92
N ARG A 209 -0.15 14.42 -4.91
CA ARG A 209 0.20 14.23 -6.34
C ARG A 209 1.33 15.15 -6.78
N SER A 210 1.34 16.40 -6.33
CA SER A 210 2.42 17.35 -6.63
C SER A 210 3.74 16.97 -5.96
N LEU A 211 3.71 16.55 -4.69
CA LEU A 211 4.88 16.04 -3.98
C LEU A 211 5.48 14.83 -4.70
N ALA A 212 4.64 13.82 -5.00
CA ALA A 212 5.08 12.59 -5.68
C ALA A 212 5.79 12.86 -7.02
N LEU A 213 5.31 13.84 -7.82
CA LEU A 213 5.97 14.19 -9.09
C LEU A 213 7.31 14.90 -8.90
N ARG A 214 7.43 15.74 -7.85
CA ARG A 214 8.69 16.43 -7.52
C ARG A 214 9.73 15.46 -7.00
N GLU A 215 9.34 14.60 -6.06
CA GLU A 215 10.17 13.50 -5.54
C GLU A 215 10.62 12.58 -6.68
N TYR A 216 9.69 12.18 -7.56
CA TYR A 216 10.03 11.33 -8.71
C TYR A 216 11.03 11.99 -9.65
N ALA A 217 10.85 13.28 -9.99
CA ALA A 217 11.79 14.01 -10.83
C ALA A 217 13.19 14.13 -10.20
N LEU A 218 13.26 14.39 -8.89
CA LEU A 218 14.53 14.44 -8.15
C LEU A 218 15.20 13.07 -8.09
N GLY A 219 14.43 12.00 -7.91
CA GLY A 219 14.93 10.62 -7.94
C GLY A 219 15.54 10.25 -9.30
N LEU A 220 14.86 10.60 -10.40
CA LEU A 220 15.40 10.40 -11.75
C LEU A 220 16.71 11.17 -11.96
N GLU A 221 16.75 12.45 -11.59
CA GLU A 221 17.96 13.27 -11.71
C GLU A 221 19.12 12.71 -10.88
N ALA A 222 18.85 12.26 -9.64
CA ALA A 222 19.87 11.62 -8.80
C ALA A 222 20.47 10.38 -9.49
N LEU A 223 19.62 9.51 -10.06
CA LEU A 223 20.06 8.32 -10.79
C LEU A 223 20.87 8.68 -12.04
N ASP A 224 20.45 9.68 -12.80
CA ASP A 224 21.17 10.13 -14.01
C ASP A 224 22.55 10.71 -13.67
N ARG A 225 22.68 11.39 -12.52
CA ARG A 225 23.97 11.90 -12.02
C ARG A 225 24.90 10.78 -11.58
N VAL A 226 24.35 9.74 -10.93
CA VAL A 226 25.12 8.53 -10.60
C VAL A 226 25.62 7.86 -11.88
N ALA A 227 24.75 7.66 -12.88
CA ALA A 227 25.12 7.01 -14.14
C ALA A 227 26.17 7.80 -14.94
N ARG A 228 26.19 9.13 -14.83
CA ARG A 228 27.19 10.01 -15.45
C ARG A 228 28.49 10.16 -14.66
N GLY A 229 28.59 9.55 -13.48
CA GLY A 229 29.77 9.68 -12.61
C GLY A 229 29.98 11.09 -12.05
N GLU A 230 28.91 11.85 -11.83
CA GLU A 230 29.02 13.18 -11.22
C GLU A 230 29.53 13.10 -9.77
N PRO A 231 30.17 14.17 -9.25
CA PRO A 231 30.60 14.24 -7.85
C PRO A 231 29.46 13.96 -6.87
N LEU A 232 29.77 13.30 -5.76
CA LEU A 232 28.77 12.81 -4.78
C LEU A 232 27.82 13.91 -4.28
N TRP A 233 28.30 15.13 -4.07
CA TRP A 233 27.47 16.25 -3.59
C TRP A 233 26.35 16.63 -4.59
N ARG A 234 26.59 16.47 -5.90
CA ARG A 234 25.56 16.66 -6.95
C ARG A 234 24.51 15.56 -6.89
N VAL A 235 24.87 14.33 -6.57
CA VAL A 235 23.89 13.26 -6.37
C VAL A 235 23.09 13.53 -5.09
N HIS A 236 23.80 13.86 -4.01
CA HIS A 236 23.22 14.06 -2.69
C HIS A 236 22.27 15.25 -2.60
N GLU A 237 22.48 16.36 -3.34
CA GLU A 237 21.54 17.48 -3.31
C GLU A 237 20.13 17.05 -3.76
N CYS A 238 20.02 16.14 -4.75
CA CYS A 238 18.74 15.59 -5.20
C CYS A 238 18.15 14.62 -4.17
N VAL A 239 18.98 13.72 -3.63
CA VAL A 239 18.55 12.73 -2.61
C VAL A 239 18.05 13.42 -1.34
N PHE A 240 18.78 14.43 -0.85
CA PHE A 240 18.37 15.20 0.32
C PHE A 240 17.16 16.08 0.05
N ALA A 241 16.96 16.57 -1.17
CA ALA A 241 15.74 17.27 -1.54
C ALA A 241 14.51 16.34 -1.49
N VAL A 242 14.63 15.06 -1.90
CA VAL A 242 13.54 14.07 -1.70
C VAL A 242 13.24 13.91 -0.22
N LEU A 243 14.26 13.74 0.62
CA LEU A 243 14.08 13.60 2.07
C LEU A 243 13.43 14.85 2.69
N ALA A 244 13.81 16.04 2.23
CA ALA A 244 13.21 17.28 2.69
C ALA A 244 11.73 17.39 2.29
N LEU A 245 11.36 16.98 1.07
CA LEU A 245 9.96 16.96 0.62
C LEU A 245 9.09 15.99 1.42
N GLU A 246 9.62 14.86 1.87
CA GLU A 246 8.90 13.91 2.72
C GLU A 246 8.60 14.46 4.13
N SER A 247 9.21 15.58 4.53
CA SER A 247 8.86 16.29 5.78
C SER A 247 7.65 17.23 5.64
N GLU A 248 7.18 17.48 4.41
CA GLU A 248 6.00 18.31 4.17
C GLU A 248 4.73 17.60 4.68
N PRO A 249 3.90 18.28 5.48
CA PRO A 249 2.74 17.65 6.09
C PRO A 249 1.69 17.28 5.02
N VAL A 250 1.41 15.99 4.92
CA VAL A 250 0.36 15.44 4.06
C VAL A 250 -0.51 14.46 4.85
N ASP A 251 -1.75 14.26 4.42
CA ASP A 251 -2.63 13.25 5.04
C ASP A 251 -1.93 11.87 4.99
N PRO A 252 -1.54 11.28 6.13
CA PRO A 252 -0.73 10.05 6.17
C PRO A 252 -1.49 8.82 5.67
N ARG A 253 -2.80 8.96 5.45
CA ARG A 253 -3.64 7.90 4.91
C ARG A 253 -3.56 7.79 3.38
N LEU A 254 -2.97 8.78 2.69
CA LEU A 254 -2.91 8.88 1.22
C LEU A 254 -1.81 8.05 0.56
#